data_AF-A0A659UHB9-F1
#
_entry.id   AF-A0A659UHB9-F1
#
_cell.length_a   1.000
_cell.length_b   1.000
_cell.length_c   1.000
_cell.angle_alpha   90.00
_cell.angle_beta   90.00
_cell.angle_gamma   90.00
#
_symmetry.space_group_name_H-M   'P 1'
#
loop_
_entity.id
_entity.type
_entity.pdbx_description
1 polymer ?
#
loop_
_entity_poly.entity_id
_entity_poly.type
_entity_poly.pdbx_seq_one_letter_code
_entity_poly.pdbx_strand_id
1 'polypeptide(L)'
;KLKGVGKVLLAEADELAERLAEPTAALVVSLAGAYDTIIAPATSAGKNIAPRVAALLDVAQVSEIIEVVSPDTFKRPIYAGNAIQTVQSSDTKKVITVRTASFQAAPEGGSASVETVHAAANPGLSTF
;
A
#
# COMPACT_ATOMS: atom_id res chain seq x y z
N LYS A 1 -9.38 0.34 17.71
CA LYS A 1 -8.02 -0.24 17.88
C LYS A 1 -8.00 -1.57 17.15
N LEU A 2 -6.94 -1.90 16.40
CA LEU A 2 -6.84 -3.12 15.59
C LEU A 2 -5.71 -4.03 16.10
N LYS A 3 -5.99 -5.33 16.26
CA LYS A 3 -4.97 -6.32 16.61
C LYS A 3 -3.94 -6.44 15.49
N GLY A 4 -2.65 -6.50 15.84
CA GLY A 4 -1.55 -6.66 14.88
C GLY A 4 -0.99 -5.34 14.33
N VAL A 5 -1.62 -4.20 14.59
CA VAL A 5 -1.04 -2.88 14.30
C VAL A 5 -0.02 -2.54 15.40
N GLY A 6 1.23 -2.29 15.02
CA GLY A 6 2.29 -1.88 15.96
C GLY A 6 2.36 -0.37 16.19
N LYS A 7 2.09 0.42 15.15
CA LYS A 7 2.15 1.89 15.15
C LYS A 7 1.18 2.44 14.09
N VAL A 8 0.59 3.60 14.36
CA VAL A 8 -0.21 4.38 13.41
C VAL A 8 0.53 5.69 13.12
N LEU A 9 0.76 5.99 11.85
CA LEU A 9 1.28 7.28 11.41
C LEU A 9 0.12 8.16 10.95
N LEU A 10 -0.01 9.34 11.54
CA LEU A 10 -1.03 10.33 11.18
C LEU A 10 -0.37 11.47 10.40
N ALA A 11 -0.75 11.61 9.13
CA ALA A 11 -0.36 12.75 8.30
C ALA A 11 -1.61 13.56 7.96
N GLU A 12 -1.64 14.82 8.35
CA GLU A 12 -2.74 15.76 8.07
C GLU A 12 -2.17 16.97 7.32
N ALA A 13 -2.73 17.24 6.14
CA ALA A 13 -2.41 18.38 5.30
C ALA A 13 -3.52 18.57 4.26
N ASP A 14 -3.76 19.80 3.82
CA ASP A 14 -4.83 20.13 2.86
C ASP A 14 -4.64 19.38 1.54
N GLU A 15 -3.40 19.17 1.11
CA GLU A 15 -3.06 18.47 -0.14
C GLU A 15 -3.37 16.97 -0.09
N LEU A 16 -3.65 16.42 1.10
CA LEU A 16 -4.01 15.01 1.29
C LEU A 16 -5.53 14.80 1.39
N ALA A 17 -6.32 15.87 1.51
CA ALA A 17 -7.77 15.81 1.78
C ALA A 17 -8.51 14.92 0.76
N GLU A 18 -8.21 15.12 -0.52
CA GLU A 18 -8.87 14.42 -1.62
C GLU A 18 -8.13 13.15 -2.09
N ARG A 19 -7.02 12.80 -1.43
CA ARG A 19 -6.21 11.61 -1.74
C ARG A 19 -5.78 11.54 -3.22
N LEU A 20 -5.36 12.69 -3.78
CA LEU A 20 -4.69 12.74 -5.07
C LEU A 20 -3.49 11.79 -5.11
N ALA A 21 -3.26 11.19 -6.27
CA ALA A 21 -2.20 10.20 -6.43
C ALA A 21 -0.82 10.78 -6.12
N GLU A 22 -0.58 12.03 -6.52
CA GLU A 22 0.73 12.65 -6.49
C GLU A 22 1.18 13.05 -5.08
N PRO A 23 0.38 13.81 -4.29
CA PRO A 23 0.72 14.11 -2.90
C PRO A 23 0.76 12.85 -2.03
N THR A 24 -0.20 11.94 -2.23
CA THR A 24 -0.28 10.73 -1.40
C THR A 24 0.88 9.78 -1.69
N ALA A 25 1.26 9.57 -2.96
CA ALA A 25 2.42 8.76 -3.30
C ALA A 25 3.73 9.41 -2.80
N ALA A 26 3.87 10.73 -2.88
CA ALA A 26 5.04 11.44 -2.36
C ALA A 26 5.22 11.22 -0.86
N LEU A 27 4.12 11.28 -0.08
CA LEU A 27 4.13 10.95 1.35
C LEU A 27 4.52 9.48 1.60
N VAL A 28 3.94 8.53 0.86
CA VAL A 28 4.28 7.11 1.07
C VAL A 28 5.76 6.85 0.76
N VAL A 29 6.29 7.45 -0.30
CA VAL A 29 7.70 7.31 -0.70
C VAL A 29 8.64 7.94 0.33
N SER A 30 8.29 9.08 0.93
CA SER A 30 9.12 9.71 1.97
C SER A 30 9.25 8.85 3.23
N LEU A 31 8.25 7.99 3.50
CA LEU A 31 8.23 7.07 4.64
C LEU A 31 8.80 5.68 4.30
N ALA A 32 8.88 5.31 3.02
CA ALA A 32 9.19 3.96 2.55
C ALA A 32 10.55 3.41 3.00
N GLY A 33 11.51 4.28 3.35
CA GLY A 33 12.85 3.88 3.78
C GLY A 33 12.83 2.89 4.95
N ALA A 34 11.92 3.08 5.91
CA ALA A 34 11.82 2.26 7.12
C ALA A 34 11.04 0.94 6.94
N TYR A 35 10.51 0.66 5.75
CA TYR A 35 9.63 -0.49 5.51
C TYR A 35 10.08 -1.33 4.31
N ASP A 36 10.07 -2.65 4.47
CA ASP A 36 10.36 -3.60 3.38
C ASP A 36 9.14 -3.85 2.48
N THR A 37 7.94 -3.65 3.03
CA THR A 37 6.68 -3.97 2.34
C THR A 37 5.65 -2.85 2.55
N ILE A 38 5.07 -2.37 1.46
CA ILE A 38 4.04 -1.34 1.41
C ILE A 38 2.79 -1.99 0.81
N ILE A 39 1.70 -2.01 1.58
CA ILE A 39 0.45 -2.68 1.21
C ILE A 39 -0.70 -1.70 1.23
N ALA A 40 -1.56 -1.76 0.21
CA ALA A 40 -2.84 -1.08 0.18
C ALA A 40 -3.99 -2.06 -0.14
N PRO A 41 -5.23 -1.80 0.29
CA PRO A 41 -6.38 -2.54 -0.23
C PRO A 41 -6.57 -2.21 -1.72
N ALA A 42 -7.01 -3.18 -2.52
CA ALA A 42 -7.24 -3.02 -3.96
C ALA A 42 -8.53 -2.22 -4.31
N THR A 43 -8.76 -1.11 -3.61
CA THR A 43 -9.83 -0.12 -3.88
C THR A 43 -9.40 0.83 -5.00
N SER A 44 -10.31 1.71 -5.46
CA SER A 44 -9.98 2.73 -6.47
C SER A 44 -8.79 3.60 -6.04
N ALA A 45 -8.73 4.03 -4.78
CA ALA A 45 -7.61 4.82 -4.25
C ALA A 45 -6.30 3.99 -4.23
N GLY A 46 -6.34 2.76 -3.71
CA GLY A 46 -5.16 1.90 -3.67
C GLY A 46 -4.61 1.58 -5.06
N LYS A 47 -5.49 1.32 -6.02
CA LYS A 47 -5.14 1.07 -7.44
C LYS A 47 -4.61 2.32 -8.14
N ASN A 48 -5.02 3.51 -7.72
CA ASN A 48 -4.53 4.78 -8.24
C ASN A 48 -3.13 5.13 -7.69
N ILE A 49 -2.90 4.90 -6.39
CA ILE A 49 -1.69 5.35 -5.69
C ILE A 49 -0.55 4.31 -5.75
N ALA A 50 -0.83 3.02 -5.55
CA ALA A 50 0.21 2.01 -5.36
C ALA A 50 1.15 1.84 -6.59
N PRO A 51 0.66 1.83 -7.85
CA PRO A 51 1.55 1.75 -9.00
C PRO A 51 2.50 2.96 -9.10
N ARG A 52 2.05 4.16 -8.70
CA ARG A 52 2.89 5.36 -8.66
C ARG A 52 3.97 5.25 -7.60
N VAL A 53 3.64 4.76 -6.40
CA VAL A 53 4.61 4.48 -5.34
C VAL A 53 5.67 3.48 -5.81
N ALA A 54 5.24 2.38 -6.43
CA ALA A 54 6.14 1.35 -6.96
C ALA A 54 7.11 1.92 -8.01
N ALA A 55 6.59 2.71 -8.96
CA ALA A 55 7.40 3.35 -9.99
C ALA A 55 8.42 4.33 -9.41
N LEU A 56 8.05 5.13 -8.41
CA LEU A 56 8.95 6.07 -7.75
C LEU A 56 10.04 5.38 -6.90
N LEU A 57 9.80 4.14 -6.47
CA LEU A 57 10.75 3.32 -5.74
C LEU A 57 11.56 2.37 -6.67
N ASP A 58 11.29 2.41 -7.98
CA ASP A 58 11.90 1.52 -8.98
C ASP A 58 11.71 0.03 -8.66
N VAL A 59 10.48 -0.37 -8.31
CA VAL A 59 10.11 -1.76 -8.03
C VAL A 59 8.82 -2.16 -8.74
N ALA A 60 8.61 -3.46 -8.93
CA ALA A 60 7.37 -3.97 -9.49
C ALA A 60 6.23 -3.92 -8.46
N GLN A 61 5.03 -3.58 -8.92
CA GLN A 61 3.82 -3.63 -8.12
C GLN A 61 3.13 -4.99 -8.29
N VAL A 62 2.85 -5.70 -7.19
CA VAL A 62 2.09 -6.97 -7.22
C VAL A 62 0.60 -6.70 -6.92
N SER A 63 -0.22 -6.75 -7.96
CA SER A 63 -1.63 -6.38 -7.88
C SER A 63 -2.56 -7.49 -7.40
N GLU A 64 -3.52 -7.11 -6.55
CA GLU A 64 -4.67 -7.93 -6.12
C GLU A 64 -4.32 -9.32 -5.61
N ILE A 65 -3.35 -9.42 -4.70
CA ILE A 65 -3.00 -10.71 -4.11
C ILE A 65 -4.20 -11.28 -3.34
N ILE A 66 -4.31 -12.60 -3.38
CA ILE A 66 -5.33 -13.39 -2.68
C ILE A 66 -4.72 -14.33 -1.64
N GLU A 67 -3.41 -14.53 -1.69
CA GLU A 67 -2.66 -15.38 -0.76
C GLU A 67 -1.22 -14.88 -0.65
N VAL A 68 -0.66 -14.95 0.55
CA VAL A 68 0.78 -14.75 0.81
C VAL A 68 1.37 -16.15 1.06
N VAL A 69 2.25 -16.61 0.18
CA VAL A 69 2.91 -17.92 0.28
C VAL A 69 4.19 -17.81 1.11
N SER A 70 4.96 -16.75 0.90
CA SER A 70 6.17 -16.38 1.65
C SER A 70 6.34 -14.85 1.62
N PRO A 71 7.32 -14.25 2.34
CA PRO A 71 7.53 -12.81 2.36
C PRO A 71 7.75 -12.14 0.98
N ASP A 72 8.14 -12.92 -0.02
CA ASP A 72 8.42 -12.49 -1.39
C ASP A 72 7.55 -13.19 -2.45
N THR A 73 6.66 -14.13 -2.06
CA THR A 73 5.86 -14.94 -3.00
C THR A 73 4.37 -14.84 -2.69
N PHE A 74 3.59 -14.52 -3.72
CA PHE A 74 2.15 -14.23 -3.61
C PHE A 74 1.36 -14.96 -4.68
N LYS A 75 0.09 -15.27 -4.41
CA LYS A 75 -0.85 -15.70 -5.46
C LYS A 75 -1.80 -14.57 -5.84
N ARG A 76 -2.10 -14.46 -7.13
CA ARG A 76 -3.06 -13.49 -7.67
C ARG A 76 -3.88 -14.08 -8.82
N PRO A 77 -5.16 -13.68 -8.95
CA PRO A 77 -5.96 -14.04 -10.11
C PRO A 77 -5.51 -13.27 -11.34
N ILE A 78 -5.55 -13.95 -12.49
CA ILE A 78 -5.37 -13.37 -13.84
C ILE A 78 -6.51 -13.87 -14.74
N TYR A 79 -6.67 -13.29 -15.93
CA TYR A 79 -7.74 -13.64 -16.88
C TYR A 79 -9.14 -13.65 -16.23
N ALA A 80 -9.51 -12.54 -15.60
CA ALA A 80 -10.78 -12.40 -14.88
C ALA A 80 -11.03 -13.47 -13.78
N GLY A 81 -9.96 -14.05 -13.22
CA GLY A 81 -10.05 -15.06 -12.16
C GLY A 81 -10.02 -16.51 -12.66
N ASN A 82 -9.92 -16.74 -13.97
CA ASN A 82 -9.89 -18.10 -14.54
C ASN A 82 -8.58 -18.84 -14.27
N ALA A 83 -7.49 -18.12 -13.97
CA ALA A 83 -6.22 -18.73 -13.58
C ALA A 83 -5.63 -18.00 -12.37
N ILE A 84 -4.94 -18.77 -11.52
CA ILE A 84 -4.21 -18.25 -10.37
C ILE A 84 -2.72 -18.33 -10.67
N GLN A 85 -2.06 -17.18 -10.66
CA GLN A 85 -0.63 -17.07 -10.86
C GLN A 85 0.08 -16.95 -9.51
N THR A 86 1.10 -17.76 -9.30
CA THR A 86 2.08 -17.56 -8.23
C THR A 86 3.19 -16.65 -8.75
N VAL A 87 3.47 -15.55 -8.05
CA VAL A 87 4.46 -14.54 -8.40
C VAL A 87 5.45 -14.41 -7.25
N GLN A 88 6.73 -14.58 -7.53
CA GLN A 88 7.82 -14.25 -6.62
C GLN A 88 8.46 -12.93 -7.06
N SER A 89 8.62 -11.99 -6.13
CA SER A 89 9.31 -10.71 -6.38
C SER A 89 10.74 -10.79 -5.90
N SER A 90 11.69 -10.43 -6.76
CA SER A 90 13.11 -10.27 -6.44
C SER A 90 13.46 -8.86 -5.91
N ASP A 91 12.50 -7.94 -5.90
CA ASP A 91 12.73 -6.55 -5.52
C ASP A 91 13.01 -6.46 -4.02
N THR A 92 13.87 -5.52 -3.60
CA THR A 92 14.20 -5.33 -2.19
C THR A 92 12.97 -4.88 -1.40
N LYS A 93 12.15 -4.00 -1.98
CA LYS A 93 10.87 -3.54 -1.42
C LYS A 93 9.68 -4.09 -2.19
N LYS A 94 8.59 -4.40 -1.48
CA LYS A 94 7.38 -5.02 -2.05
C LYS A 94 6.25 -4.00 -2.02
N VAL A 95 5.72 -3.62 -3.17
CA VAL A 95 4.52 -2.76 -3.24
C VAL A 95 3.34 -3.59 -3.72
N ILE A 96 2.34 -3.77 -2.85
CA ILE A 96 1.29 -4.79 -3.03
C ILE A 96 -0.09 -4.15 -2.88
N THR A 97 -1.03 -4.58 -3.72
CA THR A 97 -2.46 -4.36 -3.45
C THR A 97 -3.14 -5.68 -3.11
N VAL A 98 -4.02 -5.66 -2.11
CA VAL A 98 -4.68 -6.86 -1.58
C VAL A 98 -6.14 -6.90 -2.00
N ARG A 99 -6.59 -8.03 -2.53
CA ARG A 99 -8.02 -8.31 -2.70
C ARG A 99 -8.63 -8.60 -1.34
N THR A 100 -9.27 -7.59 -0.76
CA THR A 100 -9.74 -7.64 0.64
C THR A 100 -10.72 -8.79 0.91
N ALA A 101 -11.54 -9.18 -0.07
CA ALA A 101 -12.47 -10.30 0.04
C ALA A 101 -11.79 -11.68 0.26
N SER A 102 -10.48 -11.80 -0.03
CA SER A 102 -9.73 -13.05 0.14
C SER A 102 -9.09 -13.18 1.53
N PHE A 103 -9.17 -12.16 2.37
CA PHE A 103 -8.58 -12.16 3.70
C PHE A 103 -9.61 -11.82 4.76
N GLN A 104 -9.54 -12.49 5.91
CA GLN A 104 -10.39 -12.15 7.04
C GLN A 104 -9.95 -10.80 7.64
N ALA A 105 -10.92 -9.97 7.99
CA ALA A 105 -10.65 -8.72 8.70
C ALA A 105 -9.97 -9.00 10.05
N ALA A 106 -8.98 -8.17 10.40
CA ALA A 106 -8.33 -8.26 11.70
C ALA A 106 -9.35 -7.97 12.82
N PRO A 107 -9.30 -8.71 13.95
CA PRO A 107 -10.20 -8.44 15.06
C PRO A 107 -9.85 -7.12 15.75
N GLU A 108 -10.84 -6.56 16.46
CA GLU A 108 -10.60 -5.44 17.36
C GLU A 108 -9.58 -5.81 18.45
N GLY A 109 -8.79 -4.82 18.88
CA GLY A 109 -7.81 -4.99 19.95
C GLY A 109 -6.52 -4.19 19.72
N GLY A 110 -5.48 -4.46 20.49
CA GLY A 110 -4.18 -3.78 20.36
C GLY A 110 -4.12 -2.40 21.03
N SER A 111 -2.93 -1.80 20.99
CA SER A 111 -2.62 -0.54 21.68
C SER A 111 -1.52 0.26 20.96
N ALA A 112 -1.52 0.20 19.63
CA ALA A 112 -0.58 0.95 18.80
C ALA A 112 -0.52 2.43 19.19
N SER A 113 0.69 2.99 19.30
CA SER A 113 0.87 4.42 19.42
C SER A 113 0.47 5.12 18.11
N VAL A 114 -0.05 6.34 18.24
CA VAL A 114 -0.30 7.22 17.10
C VAL A 114 0.80 8.28 17.09
N GLU A 115 1.51 8.39 15.98
CA GLU A 115 2.60 9.36 15.79
C GLU A 115 2.25 10.27 14.63
N THR A 116 2.25 11.58 14.89
CA THR A 116 2.09 12.57 13.82
C THR A 116 3.36 12.63 12.98
N VAL A 117 3.18 12.61 11.66
CA VAL A 117 4.27 12.78 10.68
C VAL A 117 3.93 13.94 9.75
N HIS A 118 4.97 14.60 9.25
CA HIS A 118 4.78 15.69 8.29
C HIS A 118 4.38 15.14 6.91
N ALA A 119 3.49 15.85 6.22
CA ALA A 119 3.22 15.60 4.82
C ALA A 119 4.48 15.85 3.98
N ALA A 120 4.62 15.11 2.88
CA ALA A 120 5.64 15.42 1.88
C ALA A 120 5.28 16.69 1.10
N ALA A 121 6.28 17.34 0.50
CA ALA A 121 6.03 18.46 -0.39
C ALA A 121 5.10 18.06 -1.54
N ASN A 122 4.06 18.86 -1.80
CA ASN A 122 3.13 18.61 -2.89
C ASN A 122 3.86 18.70 -4.24
N PRO A 123 3.82 17.65 -5.08
CA PRO A 123 4.41 17.71 -6.42
C PRO A 123 3.76 18.73 -7.35
N GLY A 124 2.53 19.18 -7.08
CA GLY A 124 1.84 20.22 -7.86
C GLY A 124 1.44 19.80 -9.27
N LEU A 125 1.30 18.49 -9.52
CA LEU A 125 1.00 17.94 -10.85
C LEU A 125 -0.50 17.88 -11.16
N SER A 126 -1.34 17.98 -10.14
CA SER A 126 -2.80 17.92 -10.23
C SER A 126 -3.44 18.83 -9.17
N THR A 127 -4.68 19.23 -9.42
CA THR A 127 -5.48 20.07 -8.52
C THR A 127 -6.97 19.69 -8.66
N PHE A 128 -7.77 20.04 -7.66
CA PHE A 128 -9.21 19.81 -7.61
C PHE A 128 -9.99 21.08 -7.93
#